data_AF-A0A6J4V636-F1
#
_entry.id   AF-A0A6J4V636-F1
#
_cell.length_a   1.000
_cell.length_b   1.000
_cell.length_c   1.000
_cell.angle_alpha   90.00
_cell.angle_beta   90.00
_cell.angle_gamma   90.00
#
_symmetry.space_group_name_H-M   'P 1'
#
loop_
_entity.id
_entity.type
_entity.pdbx_description
1 polymer ?
#
loop_
_entity_poly.entity_id
_entity_poly.type
_entity_poly.pdbx_seq_one_letter_code
_entity_poly.pdbx_strand_id
1 'polypeptide(L)'
;MSRLLWQGRKALNTLLGALVLALIVYFGVLALADRNYGSVHLLLGNPSQATLVSTNASNYLMLKPEYALSYNRERGLPNWVSWQLNAAWLGDAPRQNNFRPDPALPSGWYRVTPANYTNSGFDRGHLLSSEDRGVSVAANAATFLMASIRDTCKKLSYRHQSFAG
;
A
#
# COMPACT_ATOMS: atom_id res chain seq x y z
N MET A 1 -25.20 -58.79 0.15
CA MET A 1 -23.93 -58.05 -0.06
C MET A 1 -24.11 -56.56 -0.42
N SER A 2 -25.33 -56.02 -0.51
CA SER A 2 -25.59 -54.64 -1.00
C SER A 2 -25.57 -53.53 0.07
N ARG A 3 -25.98 -53.82 1.32
CA ARG A 3 -26.05 -52.79 2.38
C ARG A 3 -24.68 -52.31 2.88
N LEU A 4 -23.73 -53.22 3.08
CA LEU A 4 -22.39 -52.86 3.56
C LEU A 4 -21.62 -51.99 2.55
N LEU A 5 -21.71 -52.33 1.26
CA LEU A 5 -21.10 -51.57 0.17
C LEU A 5 -21.73 -50.17 0.00
N TRP A 6 -23.05 -50.06 0.22
CA TRP A 6 -23.75 -48.77 0.17
C TRP A 6 -23.42 -47.87 1.37
N GLN A 7 -23.34 -48.43 2.58
CA GLN A 7 -22.89 -47.69 3.76
C GLN A 7 -21.44 -47.24 3.63
N GLY A 8 -20.55 -48.08 3.09
CA GLY A 8 -19.16 -47.73 2.80
C GLY A 8 -19.03 -46.59 1.79
N ARG A 9 -19.80 -46.61 0.69
CA ARG A 9 -19.82 -45.50 -0.30
C ARG A 9 -20.37 -44.21 0.29
N LYS A 10 -21.40 -44.29 1.14
CA LYS A 10 -21.93 -43.12 1.85
C LYS A 10 -20.91 -42.53 2.82
N ALA A 11 -20.25 -43.37 3.63
CA ALA A 11 -19.22 -42.93 4.56
C ALA A 11 -18.04 -42.27 3.82
N LEU A 12 -17.58 -42.87 2.73
CA LEU A 12 -16.51 -42.32 1.89
C LEU A 12 -16.90 -40.96 1.29
N ASN A 13 -18.09 -40.83 0.72
CA ASN A 13 -18.56 -39.56 0.15
C ASN A 13 -18.71 -38.46 1.22
N THR A 14 -19.13 -38.84 2.44
CA THR A 14 -19.25 -37.89 3.56
C THR A 14 -17.87 -37.41 4.02
N LEU A 15 -16.88 -38.31 4.09
CA LEU A 15 -15.50 -37.97 4.45
C LEU A 15 -14.82 -37.10 3.39
N LEU A 16 -15.03 -37.40 2.11
CA LEU A 16 -14.52 -36.57 1.00
C LEU A 16 -15.15 -35.17 1.01
N GLY A 17 -16.45 -35.06 1.28
CA GLY A 17 -17.13 -33.77 1.42
C GLY A 17 -16.59 -32.95 2.58
N ALA A 18 -16.38 -33.58 3.74
CA ALA A 18 -15.80 -32.93 4.92
C ALA A 18 -14.35 -32.46 4.67
N LEU A 19 -13.54 -33.25 3.95
CA LEU A 19 -12.18 -32.88 3.57
C LEU A 19 -12.16 -31.68 2.63
N VAL A 20 -13.02 -31.66 1.61
CA VAL A 20 -13.13 -30.53 0.67
C VAL A 20 -13.57 -29.26 1.40
N LEU A 21 -14.56 -29.36 2.29
CA LEU A 21 -14.97 -28.25 3.15
C LEU A 21 -13.83 -27.76 4.05
N ALA A 22 -13.09 -28.66 4.69
CA ALA A 22 -11.94 -28.31 5.52
C ALA A 22 -10.84 -27.62 4.71
N LEU A 23 -10.58 -28.07 3.48
CA LEU A 23 -9.62 -27.43 2.58
C LEU A 23 -10.10 -26.05 2.13
N ILE A 24 -11.37 -25.89 1.76
CA ILE A 24 -11.94 -24.58 1.40
C ILE A 24 -11.84 -23.61 2.59
N VAL A 25 -12.19 -24.07 3.80
CA VAL A 25 -12.07 -23.26 5.02
C VAL A 25 -10.61 -22.94 5.30
N TYR A 26 -9.70 -23.89 5.15
CA TYR A 26 -8.26 -23.68 5.37
C TYR A 26 -7.68 -22.65 4.39
N PHE A 27 -7.93 -22.80 3.09
CA PHE A 27 -7.49 -21.83 2.07
C PHE A 27 -8.20 -20.48 2.21
N GLY A 28 -9.47 -20.47 2.63
CA GLY A 28 -10.21 -19.25 2.95
C GLY A 28 -9.62 -18.51 4.14
N VAL A 29 -9.31 -19.22 5.23
CA VAL A 29 -8.66 -18.65 6.42
C VAL A 29 -7.24 -18.18 6.09
N LEU A 30 -6.48 -18.90 5.26
CA LEU A 30 -5.17 -18.43 4.77
C LEU A 30 -5.28 -17.19 3.87
N ALA A 31 -6.35 -17.06 3.09
CA ALA A 31 -6.59 -15.87 2.27
C ALA A 31 -6.99 -14.65 3.13
N LEU A 32 -7.68 -14.90 4.25
CA LEU A 32 -8.12 -13.88 5.22
C LEU A 32 -7.09 -13.58 6.32
N ALA A 33 -6.06 -14.41 6.47
CA ALA A 33 -4.96 -14.15 7.41
C ALA A 33 -4.31 -12.79 7.10
N ASP A 34 -4.21 -11.98 8.14
CA ASP A 34 -4.09 -10.52 8.11
C ASP A 34 -3.09 -10.01 7.05
N ARG A 35 -3.63 -9.45 5.94
CA ARG A 35 -2.84 -8.82 4.87
C ARG A 35 -2.35 -7.42 5.26
N ASN A 36 -2.30 -7.12 6.56
CA ASN A 36 -1.75 -5.87 7.05
C ASN A 36 -0.22 -5.89 7.17
N TYR A 37 0.41 -7.07 7.01
CA TYR A 37 1.87 -7.25 7.09
C TYR A 37 2.48 -6.68 8.39
N GLY A 38 1.72 -6.67 9.49
CA GLY A 38 2.12 -6.06 10.76
C GLY A 38 2.20 -4.53 10.74
N SER A 39 1.71 -3.87 9.68
CA SER A 39 1.69 -2.41 9.57
C SER A 39 0.37 -1.85 10.09
N VAL A 40 0.47 -0.90 11.03
CA VAL A 40 -0.70 -0.14 11.54
C VAL A 40 -1.40 0.65 10.43
N HIS A 41 -0.71 0.92 9.33
CA HIS A 41 -1.22 1.65 8.17
C HIS A 41 -2.09 0.79 7.24
N LEU A 42 -2.13 -0.52 7.45
CA LEU A 42 -2.95 -1.46 6.70
C LEU A 42 -4.02 -2.11 7.59
N LEU A 43 -4.40 -1.45 8.69
CA LEU A 43 -5.43 -1.95 9.60
C LEU A 43 -6.78 -2.18 8.89
N LEU A 44 -7.10 -1.37 7.89
CA LEU A 44 -8.31 -1.52 7.06
C LEU A 44 -8.12 -2.49 5.88
N GLY A 45 -6.97 -3.16 5.81
CA GLY A 45 -6.61 -4.13 4.78
C GLY A 45 -5.74 -3.57 3.66
N ASN A 46 -5.54 -4.40 2.64
CA ASN A 46 -4.73 -4.12 1.45
C ASN A 46 -5.65 -3.97 0.22
N PRO A 47 -5.91 -2.74 -0.26
CA PRO A 47 -6.97 -2.47 -1.24
C PRO A 47 -6.85 -3.21 -2.57
N SER A 48 -5.61 -3.48 -3.02
CA SER A 48 -5.34 -4.10 -4.32
C SER A 48 -4.65 -5.44 -4.20
N GLN A 49 -4.57 -6.01 -3.00
CA GLN A 49 -3.79 -7.23 -2.73
C GLN A 49 -2.33 -7.11 -3.20
N ALA A 50 -1.74 -5.92 -3.03
CA ALA A 50 -0.34 -5.65 -3.36
C ALA A 50 0.59 -6.59 -2.57
N THR A 51 1.71 -7.02 -3.17
CA THR A 51 2.64 -7.95 -2.52
C THR A 51 4.05 -7.38 -2.46
N LEU A 52 4.84 -7.82 -1.48
CA LEU A 52 6.25 -7.44 -1.29
C LEU A 52 7.19 -8.04 -2.35
N VAL A 53 6.65 -8.75 -3.35
CA VAL A 53 7.43 -9.46 -4.37
C VAL A 53 7.64 -8.53 -5.57
N SER A 54 8.90 -8.29 -5.94
CA SER A 54 9.25 -7.38 -7.03
C SER A 54 8.75 -7.82 -8.42
N THR A 55 8.40 -9.10 -8.60
CA THR A 55 7.75 -9.56 -9.84
C THR A 55 6.34 -8.99 -10.01
N ASN A 56 5.69 -8.55 -8.93
CA ASN A 56 4.42 -7.84 -8.95
C ASN A 56 4.65 -6.33 -9.19
N ALA A 57 5.37 -5.98 -10.27
CA ALA A 57 5.95 -4.66 -10.46
C ALA A 57 4.92 -3.52 -10.59
N SER A 58 3.71 -3.82 -11.06
CA SER A 58 2.63 -2.83 -11.24
C SER A 58 1.73 -2.70 -9.99
N ASN A 59 1.95 -3.52 -8.96
CA ASN A 59 1.20 -3.54 -7.71
C ASN A 59 2.11 -3.96 -6.53
N TYR A 60 3.29 -3.34 -6.46
CA TYR A 60 4.34 -3.67 -5.52
C TYR A 60 4.08 -3.00 -4.17
N LEU A 61 3.91 -3.81 -3.11
CA LEU A 61 3.70 -3.30 -1.76
C LEU A 61 5.02 -2.77 -1.20
N MET A 62 4.97 -1.54 -0.68
CA MET A 62 6.07 -0.96 0.09
C MET A 62 5.55 -0.59 1.47
N LEU A 63 6.23 -1.07 2.50
CA LEU A 63 5.94 -0.77 3.89
C LEU A 63 7.03 0.17 4.41
N LYS A 64 6.62 1.31 4.96
CA LYS A 64 7.48 2.29 5.61
C LYS A 64 6.99 2.53 7.04
N PRO A 65 7.84 3.03 7.95
CA PRO A 65 7.41 3.40 9.29
C PRO A 65 6.27 4.41 9.31
N GLU A 66 6.23 5.31 8.33
CA GLU A 66 5.27 6.43 8.29
C GLU A 66 4.00 6.10 7.49
N TYR A 67 4.02 5.15 6.56
CA TYR A 67 2.88 4.80 5.70
C TYR A 67 3.12 3.49 4.95
N ALA A 68 2.07 2.95 4.35
CA ALA A 68 2.14 1.85 3.39
C ALA A 68 1.66 2.33 2.01
N LEU A 69 2.20 1.76 0.93
CA LEU A 69 1.74 2.08 -0.42
C LEU A 69 1.79 0.87 -1.35
N SER A 70 0.99 0.90 -2.41
CA SER A 70 1.20 0.07 -3.60
C SER A 70 1.82 0.93 -4.70
N TYR A 71 2.98 0.53 -5.20
CA TYR A 71 3.70 1.21 -6.25
C TYR A 71 3.50 0.52 -7.60
N ASN A 72 3.31 1.32 -8.65
CA ASN A 72 3.23 0.85 -10.02
C ASN A 72 4.46 1.30 -10.80
N ARG A 73 5.37 0.35 -11.07
CA ARG A 73 6.62 0.60 -11.81
C ARG A 73 6.38 1.14 -13.21
N GLU A 74 5.39 0.63 -13.93
CA GLU A 74 5.10 1.03 -15.31
C GLU A 74 4.67 2.49 -15.38
N ARG A 75 3.93 2.95 -14.38
CA ARG A 75 3.48 4.35 -14.27
C ARG A 75 4.47 5.27 -13.57
N GLY A 76 5.39 4.72 -12.78
CA GLY A 76 6.25 5.51 -11.89
C GLY A 76 5.48 6.18 -10.75
N LEU A 77 4.27 5.70 -10.44
CA LEU A 77 3.34 6.35 -9.51
C LEU A 77 2.76 5.32 -8.52
N PRO A 78 2.37 5.75 -7.31
CA PRO A 78 1.61 4.91 -6.41
C PRO A 78 0.19 4.66 -6.94
N ASN A 79 -0.29 3.43 -6.82
CA ASN A 79 -1.71 3.09 -7.00
C ASN A 79 -2.54 3.68 -5.85
N TRP A 80 -2.07 3.47 -4.62
CA TRP A 80 -2.65 3.99 -3.38
C TRP A 80 -1.57 4.19 -2.32
N VAL A 81 -1.84 5.05 -1.36
CA VAL A 81 -1.07 5.26 -0.13
C VAL A 81 -2.05 5.17 1.03
N SER A 82 -1.70 4.45 2.08
CA SER A 82 -2.50 4.28 3.30
C SER A 82 -1.65 4.63 4.50
N TRP A 83 -2.25 5.33 5.46
CA TRP A 83 -1.56 5.77 6.66
C TRP A 83 -2.53 5.89 7.83
N GLN A 84 -1.97 5.78 9.03
CA GLN A 84 -2.70 6.06 10.26
C GLN A 84 -2.47 7.53 10.61
N LEU A 85 -3.52 8.19 11.09
CA LEU A 85 -3.43 9.53 11.67
C LEU A 85 -3.97 9.51 13.10
N ASN A 86 -3.16 10.01 14.02
CA ASN A 86 -3.51 10.26 15.42
C ASN A 86 -2.56 11.37 15.95
N ALA A 87 -2.79 11.83 17.17
CA ALA A 87 -2.02 12.92 17.76
C ALA A 87 -0.50 12.65 17.83
N ALA A 88 -0.07 11.40 17.91
CA ALA A 88 1.35 11.05 18.00
C ALA A 88 2.11 11.24 16.67
N TRP A 89 1.41 11.40 15.54
CA TRP A 89 2.01 11.70 14.24
C TRP A 89 2.16 13.20 13.97
N LEU A 90 1.40 14.02 14.70
CA LEU A 90 1.40 15.47 14.59
C LEU A 90 2.56 16.07 15.40
N GLY A 91 2.97 17.27 15.02
CA GLY A 91 4.02 18.02 15.69
C GLY A 91 4.51 19.18 14.83
N ASP A 92 5.50 19.91 15.34
CA ASP A 92 5.98 21.16 14.76
C ASP A 92 7.18 20.97 13.83
N ALA A 93 7.46 19.75 13.37
CA ALA A 93 8.56 19.52 12.44
C ALA A 93 8.34 20.33 11.16
N PRO A 94 9.32 21.17 10.76
CA PRO A 94 9.13 22.04 9.61
C PRO A 94 9.01 21.20 8.34
N ARG A 95 8.20 21.70 7.39
CA ARG A 95 8.04 21.09 6.07
C ARG A 95 9.39 21.04 5.35
N GLN A 96 9.81 19.84 4.94
CA GLN A 96 11.17 19.64 4.43
C GLN A 96 11.36 20.03 2.95
N ASN A 97 10.32 19.94 2.12
CA ASN A 97 10.40 20.26 0.68
C ASN A 97 11.52 19.54 -0.10
N ASN A 98 12.04 18.44 0.44
CA ASN A 98 13.21 17.71 -0.05
C ASN A 98 12.82 16.55 -0.97
N PHE A 99 12.12 16.88 -2.05
CA PHE A 99 11.68 15.91 -3.06
C PHE A 99 12.86 15.10 -3.60
N ARG A 100 12.78 13.78 -3.50
CA ARG A 100 13.89 12.90 -3.91
C ARG A 100 13.40 11.52 -4.34
N PRO A 101 14.16 10.83 -5.22
CA PRO A 101 13.86 9.45 -5.60
C PRO A 101 13.82 8.53 -4.38
N ASP A 102 12.94 7.53 -4.39
CA ASP A 102 12.86 6.56 -3.30
C ASP A 102 14.00 5.52 -3.40
N PRO A 103 14.94 5.49 -2.43
CA PRO A 103 16.04 4.54 -2.46
C PRO A 103 15.59 3.10 -2.21
N ALA A 104 14.41 2.88 -1.63
CA ALA A 104 13.86 1.55 -1.32
C ALA A 104 13.26 0.85 -2.55
N LEU A 105 13.17 1.51 -3.71
CA LEU A 105 12.75 0.85 -4.94
C LEU A 105 13.80 -0.19 -5.38
N PRO A 106 13.37 -1.38 -5.85
CA PRO A 106 14.26 -2.44 -6.31
C PRO A 106 15.31 -1.96 -7.31
N SER A 107 16.51 -2.55 -7.24
CA SER A 107 17.59 -2.22 -8.18
C SER A 107 17.15 -2.48 -9.63
N GLY A 108 17.57 -1.61 -10.55
CA GLY A 108 17.18 -1.66 -11.96
C GLY A 108 15.80 -1.08 -12.27
N TRP A 109 15.02 -0.67 -11.26
CA TRP A 109 13.79 0.09 -11.52
C TRP A 109 14.12 1.56 -11.75
N TYR A 110 13.42 2.15 -12.72
CA TYR A 110 13.47 3.59 -12.89
C TYR A 110 12.91 4.27 -11.64
N ARG A 111 13.67 5.25 -11.11
CA ARG A 111 13.26 6.02 -9.94
C ARG A 111 12.86 7.41 -10.41
N VAL A 112 11.58 7.73 -10.23
CA VAL A 112 11.06 9.06 -10.58
C VAL A 112 11.81 10.13 -9.79
N THR A 113 12.22 11.17 -10.49
CA THR A 113 12.97 12.30 -9.94
C THR A 113 12.10 13.56 -9.95
N PRO A 114 12.42 14.57 -9.13
CA PRO A 114 11.71 15.85 -9.19
C PRO A 114 11.77 16.51 -10.57
N ALA A 115 12.86 16.29 -11.32
CA ALA A 115 13.05 16.85 -12.65
C ALA A 115 12.00 16.35 -13.67
N ASN A 116 11.39 15.19 -13.46
CA ASN A 116 10.30 14.69 -14.30
C ASN A 116 9.05 15.60 -14.29
N TYR A 117 8.91 16.46 -13.28
CA TYR A 117 7.79 17.40 -13.14
C TYR A 117 8.13 18.80 -13.65
N THR A 118 9.41 19.08 -13.91
CA THR A 118 9.83 20.40 -14.39
C THR A 118 9.29 20.60 -15.81
N ASN A 119 8.59 21.72 -16.04
CA ASN A 119 7.98 22.08 -17.32
C ASN A 119 6.94 21.09 -17.89
N SER A 120 6.44 20.15 -17.08
CA SER A 120 5.41 19.19 -17.52
C SER A 120 3.98 19.75 -17.53
N GLY A 121 3.76 20.90 -16.88
CA GLY A 121 2.42 21.43 -16.61
C GLY A 121 1.75 20.88 -15.35
N PHE A 122 2.39 19.93 -14.65
CA PHE A 122 1.92 19.33 -13.40
C PHE A 122 2.76 19.75 -12.20
N ASP A 123 2.14 19.75 -11.02
CA ASP A 123 2.81 19.90 -9.73
C ASP A 123 3.03 18.53 -9.08
N ARG A 124 3.96 18.52 -8.12
CA ARG A 124 4.31 17.37 -7.27
C ARG A 124 3.33 17.28 -6.10
N GLY A 125 2.17 16.65 -6.33
CA GLY A 125 1.15 16.45 -5.31
C GLY A 125 1.50 15.33 -4.34
N HIS A 126 1.31 15.59 -3.05
CA HIS A 126 1.45 14.56 -2.03
C HIS A 126 0.18 13.71 -1.95
N LEU A 127 0.31 12.38 -1.85
CA LEU A 127 -0.81 11.54 -1.41
C LEU A 127 -0.91 11.47 0.11
N LEU A 128 0.23 11.47 0.81
CA LEU A 128 0.32 11.67 2.26
C LEU A 128 0.77 13.10 2.52
N SER A 129 -0.07 13.93 3.14
CA SER A 129 0.27 15.31 3.48
C SER A 129 1.51 15.36 4.37
N SER A 130 2.37 16.37 4.18
CA SER A 130 3.52 16.59 5.06
C SER A 130 3.08 16.94 6.48
N GLU A 131 1.96 17.64 6.63
CA GLU A 131 1.41 18.07 7.92
C GLU A 131 0.96 16.88 8.78
N ASP A 132 0.55 15.78 8.15
CA ASP A 132 0.20 14.53 8.85
C ASP A 132 1.43 13.82 9.44
N ARG A 133 2.66 14.27 9.12
CA ARG A 133 3.92 13.71 9.60
C ARG A 133 4.80 14.78 10.24
N GLY A 134 4.23 15.52 11.18
CA GLY A 134 4.88 16.60 11.93
C GLY A 134 5.68 16.15 13.16
N VAL A 135 5.63 14.88 13.56
CA VAL A 135 6.30 14.39 14.79
C VAL A 135 7.84 14.49 14.74
N SER A 136 8.45 14.40 13.55
CA SER A 136 9.90 14.56 13.40
C SER A 136 10.27 14.99 11.99
N VAL A 137 11.45 15.60 11.85
CA VAL A 137 12.05 15.96 10.55
C VAL A 137 12.16 14.75 9.62
N ALA A 138 12.51 13.58 10.17
CA ALA A 138 12.63 12.35 9.39
C ALA A 138 11.27 11.86 8.86
N ALA A 139 10.24 11.87 9.72
CA ALA A 139 8.90 11.48 9.32
C ALA A 139 8.32 12.42 8.26
N ASN A 140 8.53 13.73 8.42
CA ASN A 140 8.13 14.73 7.43
C ASN A 140 8.90 14.53 6.12
N ALA A 141 10.22 14.32 6.17
CA ALA A 141 11.04 14.07 4.99
C ALA A 141 10.62 12.81 4.22
N ALA A 142 10.00 11.83 4.88
CA ALA A 142 9.52 10.61 4.22
C ALA A 142 8.37 10.90 3.23
N THR A 143 7.55 11.92 3.48
CA THR A 143 6.42 12.27 2.58
C THR A 143 6.88 12.81 1.23
N PHE A 144 8.11 13.30 1.14
CA PHE A 144 8.73 13.86 -0.06
C PHE A 144 9.44 12.83 -0.94
N LEU A 145 9.33 11.54 -0.63
CA LEU A 145 9.80 10.48 -1.53
C LEU A 145 8.91 10.42 -2.77
N MET A 146 9.51 10.42 -3.97
CA MET A 146 8.75 10.46 -5.22
C MET A 146 7.82 9.25 -5.41
N ALA A 147 8.07 8.12 -4.72
CA ALA A 147 7.20 6.95 -4.74
C ALA A 147 5.80 7.22 -4.13
N SER A 148 5.63 8.26 -3.30
CA SER A 148 4.34 8.70 -2.73
C SER A 148 3.79 9.98 -3.36
N ILE A 149 4.40 10.47 -4.44
CA ILE A 149 3.96 11.67 -5.16
C ILE A 149 3.06 11.27 -6.34
N ARG A 150 2.04 12.10 -6.60
CA ARG A 150 1.16 11.99 -7.75
C ARG A 150 1.04 13.32 -8.49
N ASP A 151 0.90 13.21 -9.80
CA ASP A 151 0.63 14.35 -10.67
C ASP A 151 -0.62 15.07 -10.21
N THR A 152 -0.47 16.35 -9.88
CA THR A 152 -1.60 17.21 -9.53
C THR A 152 -1.61 18.39 -10.47
N CYS A 153 -2.78 18.72 -11.01
CA CYS A 153 -2.94 19.93 -11.81
C CYS A 153 -2.65 21.15 -10.93
N LYS A 154 -1.89 22.12 -11.46
CA LYS A 154 -1.50 23.34 -10.74
C LYS A 154 -2.67 24.05 -10.04
N LYS A 155 -3.83 24.11 -10.70
CA LYS A 155 -5.03 24.78 -10.18
C LYS A 155 -5.62 24.12 -8.92
N LEU A 156 -5.38 22.83 -8.71
CA LEU A 156 -5.84 22.10 -7.53
C LEU A 156 -4.87 22.28 -6.34
N SER A 157 -3.56 22.38 -6.61
CA SER A 157 -2.51 22.60 -5.62
C SER A 157 -2.67 23.93 -4.87
N TYR A 158 -2.93 25.02 -5.59
CA TYR A 158 -3.13 26.36 -4.99
C TYR A 158 -4.36 26.47 -4.08
N ARG A 159 -5.40 25.65 -4.35
CA ARG A 159 -6.64 25.72 -3.57
C ARG A 159 -6.49 25.06 -2.18
N HIS A 160 -5.56 24.12 -2.00
CA HIS A 160 -5.27 23.56 -0.68
C HIS A 160 -4.40 24.47 0.21
N GLN A 161 -3.48 25.25 -0.39
CA GLN A 161 -2.62 26.17 0.37
C GLN A 161 -3.34 27.43 0.87
N SER A 162 -4.51 27.76 0.30
CA SER A 162 -5.28 28.96 0.67
C SER A 162 -6.23 28.76 1.86
N PHE A 163 -6.35 27.53 2.39
CA PHE A 163 -7.14 27.23 3.60
C PHE A 163 -6.27 27.01 4.85
N ALA A 164 -4.94 27.13 4.74
CA ALA A 164 -3.99 26.94 5.83
C ALA A 164 -3.41 28.26 6.38
N GLY A 165 -4.11 29.38 6.16
CA GLY A 165 -3.74 30.72 6.64
C GLY A 165 -4.63 31.20 7.77
#